data_AF-A0A959ZP78-F1
#
_entry.id   AF-A0A959ZP78-F1
#
_cell.length_a   1.000
_cell.length_b   1.000
_cell.length_c   1.000
_cell.angle_alpha   90.00
_cell.angle_beta   90.00
_cell.angle_gamma   90.00
#
_symmetry.space_group_name_H-M   'P 1'
#
loop_
_entity.id
_entity.type
_entity.pdbx_description
1 polymer ?
#
loop_
_entity_poly.entity_id
_entity_poly.type
_entity_poly.pdbx_seq_one_letter_code
_entity_poly.pdbx_strand_id
1 'polypeptide(L)' 'MSTEVWIFGGAVLISLLAFGGLILAPAIGSFSRTWERVLAGALSLVVLVALVGIGVAVGLAIVYFWPDISTWFD' A
#
# COMPACT_ATOMS: atom_id res chain seq x y z
N MET A 1 25.34 -1.94 1.29
CA MET A 1 23.87 -2.02 1.08
C MET A 1 23.53 -1.08 -0.07
N SER A 2 22.77 -1.52 -1.06
CA SER A 2 22.50 -0.75 -2.28
C SER A 2 21.48 0.37 -2.04
N THR A 3 21.55 1.47 -2.79
CA THR A 3 20.62 2.61 -2.67
C THR A 3 19.16 2.20 -2.90
N GLU A 4 18.94 1.23 -3.79
CA GLU A 4 17.65 0.63 -4.11
C GLU A 4 16.98 0.02 -2.87
N VAL A 5 17.76 -0.62 -1.99
CA VAL A 5 17.24 -1.21 -0.74
C VAL A 5 16.67 -0.12 0.17
N TRP A 6 17.33 1.04 0.25
CA TRP A 6 16.87 2.15 1.06
C TRP A 6 15.60 2.80 0.50
N ILE A 7 15.53 2.98 -0.82
CA ILE A 7 14.36 3.57 -1.48
C ILE A 7 13.16 2.64 -1.37
N PHE A 8 13.30 1.37 -1.76
CA PHE A 8 12.19 0.42 -1.72
C PHE A 8 11.80 0.05 -0.29
N GLY A 9 12.78 -0.15 0.59
CA GLY A 9 12.52 -0.39 2.02
C GLY A 9 11.81 0.79 2.68
N GLY A 10 12.22 2.02 2.38
CA GLY A 10 11.57 3.23 2.86
C GLY A 10 10.13 3.37 2.36
N ALA A 11 9.88 3.08 1.08
CA ALA A 11 8.53 3.10 0.51
C ALA A 11 7.60 2.08 1.20
N VAL A 12 8.09 0.86 1.47
CA VAL A 12 7.32 -0.15 2.22
C VAL A 12 7.02 0.34 3.63
N LEU A 13 8.01 0.88 4.35
CA LEU A 13 7.82 1.40 5.70
C LEU A 13 6.76 2.50 5.75
N ILE A 14 6.87 3.50 4.88
CA ILE A 14 5.91 4.61 4.79
C ILE A 14 4.50 4.09 4.47
N SER A 15 4.40 3.13 3.55
CA SER A 15 3.11 2.53 3.19
C SER A 15 2.46 1.80 4.37
N LEU A 16 3.24 1.05 5.14
CA LEU A 16 2.74 0.37 6.35
C LEU A 16 2.33 1.34 7.45
N LEU A 17 3.08 2.44 7.63
CA LEU A 17 2.71 3.50 8.57
C LEU A 17 1.42 4.21 8.14
N ALA A 18 1.27 4.50 6.84
CA ALA A 18 0.06 5.10 6.29
C ALA A 18 -1.15 4.17 6.45
N PHE A 19 -1.00 2.87 6.13
CA PHE A 19 -2.04 1.86 6.38
C PHE A 19 -2.42 1.80 7.86
N GLY A 20 -1.42 1.73 8.75
CA GLY A 20 -1.61 1.69 10.19
C GLY A 20 -2.38 2.90 10.72
N GLY A 21 -1.95 4.11 10.34
CA GLY A 21 -2.50 5.36 10.87
C GLY A 21 -3.82 5.79 10.22
N LEU A 22 -3.96 5.64 8.90
CA LEU A 22 -5.10 6.18 8.15
C LEU A 22 -6.23 5.17 7.95
N ILE A 23 -5.95 3.87 8.06
CA ILE A 23 -6.94 2.82 7.78
C ILE A 23 -7.17 1.97 9.03
N LEU A 24 -6.14 1.30 9.53
CA LEU A 24 -6.29 0.33 10.61
C LEU A 24 -6.69 1.00 11.94
N ALA A 25 -5.98 2.05 12.36
CA ALA A 25 -6.25 2.76 13.61
C ALA A 25 -7.69 3.31 13.70
N PRO A 26 -8.21 4.07 12.72
CA PRO A 26 -9.60 4.53 12.77
C PRO A 26 -10.60 3.37 12.65
N ALA A 27 -10.29 2.32 11.87
CA ALA A 27 -11.17 1.16 11.73
C ALA A 27 -11.39 0.45 13.08
N ILE A 28 -10.34 0.16 13.83
CA ILE A 28 -10.48 -0.49 15.16
C ILE A 28 -10.93 0.49 16.24
N GLY A 29 -10.64 1.78 16.09
CA GLY A 29 -11.04 2.84 17.03
C GLY A 29 -12.55 3.10 17.03
N SER A 30 -13.24 2.85 15.92
CA SER A 30 -14.69 3.07 15.78
C SER A 30 -15.55 2.08 16.58
N PHE A 31 -15.00 0.93 16.99
CA PHE A 31 -15.76 -0.12 17.66
C PHE A 31 -15.45 -0.19 19.14
N SER A 32 -16.47 -0.37 19.97
CA SER A 32 -16.32 -0.52 21.43
C SER A 32 -16.06 -1.97 21.84
N ARG A 33 -16.54 -2.94 21.05
CA ARG A 33 -16.48 -4.37 21.37
C ARG A 33 -15.26 -5.03 20.74
N THR A 34 -14.52 -5.81 21.53
CA THR A 34 -13.26 -6.43 21.09
C THR A 34 -13.43 -7.32 19.84
N TRP A 35 -14.55 -8.04 19.71
CA TRP A 35 -14.80 -8.90 18.55
C TRP A 35 -15.04 -8.11 17.25
N GLU A 36 -15.72 -6.96 17.36
CA GLU A 36 -15.94 -6.06 16.22
C GLU A 36 -14.61 -5.44 15.75
N ARG A 37 -13.69 -5.12 16.68
CA ARG A 37 -12.35 -4.65 16.35
C ARG A 37 -11.53 -5.68 15.57
N VAL A 38 -11.63 -6.96 15.94
CA VAL A 38 -10.94 -8.05 15.20
C VAL A 38 -11.47 -8.15 13.78
N LEU A 39 -12.79 -8.12 13.60
CA LEU A 39 -13.41 -8.14 12.26
C LEU A 39 -13.06 -6.90 11.45
N ALA A 40 -13.06 -5.71 12.06
CA ALA A 40 -12.65 -4.47 11.42
C ALA A 40 -11.17 -4.51 10.99
N GLY A 41 -10.30 -5.06 11.84
CA GLY A 41 -8.91 -5.33 11.50
C GLY A 41 -8.79 -6.28 10.30
N ALA A 42 -9.53 -7.39 10.30
CA ALA A 42 -9.54 -8.33 9.18
C ALA A 42 -10.03 -7.67 7.87
N LEU A 43 -11.09 -6.85 7.93
CA LEU A 43 -11.58 -6.10 6.77
C LEU A 43 -10.55 -5.07 6.28
N SER A 44 -9.81 -4.42 7.18
CA SER A 44 -8.74 -3.49 6.78
C SER A 44 -7.61 -4.19 6.01
N LEU A 45 -7.31 -5.47 6.30
CA LEU A 45 -6.34 -6.24 5.54
C LEU A 45 -6.77 -6.44 4.08
N VAL A 46 -8.07 -6.54 3.81
CA VAL A 46 -8.58 -6.60 2.42
C VAL A 46 -8.23 -5.31 1.68
N VAL A 47 -8.33 -4.15 2.35
CA VAL A 47 -7.91 -2.87 1.79
C VAL A 47 -6.40 -2.85 1.52
N LEU A 48 -5.59 -3.38 2.44
CA LEU A 48 -4.14 -3.49 2.23
C LEU A 48 -3.81 -4.35 1.01
N VAL A 49 -4.45 -5.51 0.85
CA VAL A 49 -4.28 -6.37 -0.33
C VAL A 49 -4.70 -5.65 -1.60
N ALA A 50 -5.82 -4.91 -1.58
CA ALA A 50 -6.26 -4.12 -2.73
C ALA A 50 -5.23 -3.03 -3.10
N LEU A 51 -4.70 -2.29 -2.12
CA LEU A 51 -3.68 -1.27 -2.35
C LEU A 51 -2.39 -1.87 -2.92
N VAL A 52 -1.94 -3.01 -2.38
CA VAL A 52 -0.79 -3.75 -2.93
C VAL A 52 -1.07 -4.19 -4.36
N GLY A 53 -2.25 -4.76 -4.62
CA GLY A 53 -2.65 -5.21 -5.95
C GLY A 53 -2.67 -4.07 -6.97
N ILE A 54 -3.25 -2.91 -6.60
CA ILE A 54 -3.25 -1.71 -7.44
C ILE A 54 -1.82 -1.21 -7.67
N GLY A 55 -1.00 -1.12 -6.62
CA GLY A 55 0.39 -0.67 -6.72
C GLY A 55 1.21 -1.56 -7.65
N VAL A 56 1.07 -2.88 -7.53
CA VAL A 56 1.72 -3.84 -8.42
C VAL A 56 1.20 -3.70 -9.85
N ALA A 57 -0.12 -3.63 -10.05
CA ALA A 57 -0.71 -3.50 -11.38
C ALA A 57 -0.24 -2.21 -12.09
N VAL A 58 -0.24 -1.08 -11.39
CA VAL A 58 0.27 0.20 -11.92
C VAL A 58 1.77 0.11 -12.20
N GLY A 59 2.56 -0.44 -11.27
CA GLY A 59 4.00 -0.61 -11.47
C GLY A 59 4.32 -1.47 -12.69
N LEU A 60 3.63 -2.60 -12.86
CA LEU A 60 3.77 -3.47 -14.03
C LEU A 60 3.33 -2.78 -15.32
N ALA A 61 2.22 -2.03 -15.29
CA ALA A 61 1.77 -1.26 -16.45
C ALA A 61 2.82 -0.23 -16.88
N ILE A 62 3.40 0.52 -15.94
CA ILE A 62 4.46 1.51 -16.23
C ILE A 62 5.67 0.82 -16.87
N VAL A 63 6.12 -0.31 -16.31
CA VAL A 63 7.27 -1.06 -16.86
C VAL A 63 6.96 -1.59 -18.26
N TYR A 64 5.75 -2.11 -18.48
CA TYR A 64 5.34 -2.68 -19.76
C TYR A 64 5.23 -1.61 -20.86
N PHE A 65 4.63 -0.47 -20.55
CA PHE A 65 4.45 0.65 -21.49
C PHE A 65 5.61 1.65 -21.48
N TRP A 66 6.73 1.35 -20.80
CA TRP A 66 7.87 2.26 -20.70
C TRP A 66 8.38 2.79 -22.05
N PRO A 67 8.51 1.97 -23.11
CA PRO A 67 8.97 2.46 -24.41
C PRO A 67 8.07 3.54 -25.01
N ASP A 68 6.74 3.43 -24.82
CA ASP A 68 5.79 4.43 -25.30
C ASP A 68 5.82 5.67 -24.40
N ILE A 69 5.87 5.48 -23.07
CA ILE A 69 5.89 6.56 -22.08
C ILE A 69 7.15 7.41 -22.21
N SER A 70 8.33 6.81 -22.44
CA SER A 70 9.59 7.54 -22.50
C SER A 70 9.63 8.56 -23.64
N THR A 71 8.94 8.28 -24.75
CA THR A 71 8.89 9.20 -25.91
C THR A 71 8.18 10.52 -25.63
N TRP A 72 7.38 10.62 -24.55
CA TRP A 72 6.78 11.89 -24.14
C TRP A 72 7.78 12.85 -23.49
N PHE A 73 8.93 12.34 -23.08
CA PHE A 73 9.98 13.07 -22.40
C PHE A 73 11.21 13.33 -23.28
N ASP A 74 11.22 12.80 -24.50
CA ASP A 74 12.21 13.08 -25.57
C ASP A 74 11.82 14.35 -26.36
#